data_AF-A0A8C5SDT2-F1
#
_entry.id   AF-A0A8C5SDT2-F1
#
_cell.length_a   1.000
_cell.length_b   1.000
_cell.length_c   1.000
_cell.angle_alpha   90.00
_cell.angle_beta   90.00
_cell.angle_gamma   90.00
#
_symmetry.space_group_name_H-M   'P 1'
#
loop_
_entity.id
_entity.type
_entity.pdbx_description
1 polymer ?
#
loop_
_entity_poly.entity_id
_entity_poly.type
_entity_poly.pdbx_seq_one_letter_code
_entity_poly.pdbx_strand_id
1 'polypeptide(L)'
;EQCMPLLFVCLWVCYLAVQVPLKRFKSMRELMKEKGVNEPLLHKYYDPASKYINSFATADEPLANYMDLTYYGQISIGTPPQNFMVLFDTGSSNLWVPSVYCQSQLVDSPLGNTTPSLL
;
A
#
# COMPACT_ATOMS: atom_id res chain seq x y z
N GLU A 1 -10.32 42.89 6.34
CA GLU A 1 -11.57 42.27 6.86
C GLU A 1 -12.21 41.19 5.96
N GLN A 2 -12.26 41.27 4.61
CA GLN A 2 -12.96 40.26 3.78
C GLN A 2 -12.15 39.01 3.35
N CYS A 3 -10.85 38.95 3.62
CA CYS A 3 -9.99 37.82 3.18
C CYS A 3 -10.15 36.57 4.08
N MET A 4 -10.42 36.80 5.36
CA MET A 4 -10.56 35.74 6.37
C MET A 4 -11.73 34.77 6.10
N PRO A 5 -12.97 35.22 5.79
CA PRO A 5 -14.06 34.30 5.48
C PRO A 5 -13.86 33.50 4.19
N LEU A 6 -13.19 34.07 3.18
CA LEU A 6 -12.84 33.35 1.95
C LEU A 6 -11.85 32.20 2.21
N LEU A 7 -10.88 32.41 3.10
CA LEU A 7 -9.94 31.38 3.51
C LEU A 7 -10.66 30.20 4.20
N PHE A 8 -11.59 30.49 5.12
CA PHE A 8 -12.38 29.45 5.79
C PHE A 8 -13.28 28.68 4.83
N VAL A 9 -13.91 29.36 3.87
CA VAL A 9 -14.71 28.70 2.82
C VAL A 9 -13.83 27.82 1.93
N CYS A 10 -12.66 28.30 1.50
CA CYS A 10 -11.71 27.50 0.73
C CYS A 10 -11.23 26.26 1.51
N LEU A 11 -10.88 26.41 2.79
CA LEU A 11 -10.45 25.28 3.63
C LEU A 11 -11.58 24.26 3.82
N TRP A 12 -12.82 24.71 3.97
CA TRP A 12 -13.99 23.83 4.11
C TRP A 12 -14.32 23.09 2.80
N VAL A 13 -14.23 23.79 1.66
CA VAL A 13 -14.38 23.19 0.33
C VAL A 13 -13.26 22.19 0.04
N CYS A 14 -12.01 22.52 0.36
CA CYS A 14 -10.87 21.61 0.21
C CYS A 14 -10.99 20.37 1.10
N TYR A 15 -11.46 20.52 2.34
CA TYR A 15 -11.65 19.40 3.29
C TYR A 15 -12.70 18.40 2.81
N LEU A 16 -13.69 18.83 2.02
CA LEU A 16 -14.77 17.98 1.49
C LEU A 16 -14.50 17.44 0.07
N ALA A 17 -13.45 17.89 -0.61
CA ALA A 17 -13.33 17.68 -2.06
C ALA A 17 -12.84 16.28 -2.48
N VAL A 18 -12.10 15.56 -1.63
CA VAL A 18 -11.47 14.29 -2.05
C VAL A 18 -11.74 13.20 -1.01
N GLN A 19 -12.78 12.42 -1.27
CA GLN A 19 -13.07 11.20 -0.53
C GLN A 19 -12.80 9.99 -1.43
N VAL A 20 -11.82 9.16 -1.06
CA VAL A 20 -11.52 7.90 -1.76
C VAL A 20 -12.13 6.74 -0.97
N PRO A 21 -13.09 5.99 -1.52
CA PRO A 21 -13.65 4.83 -0.84
C PRO A 21 -12.61 3.70 -0.77
N LEU A 22 -12.41 3.15 0.43
CA LEU A 22 -11.53 2.00 0.64
C LEU A 22 -12.32 0.70 0.51
N LYS A 23 -11.70 -0.28 -0.15
CA LYS A 23 -12.18 -1.66 -0.26
C LYS A 23 -11.34 -2.56 0.64
N ARG A 24 -12.01 -3.46 1.37
CA ARG A 24 -11.36 -4.46 2.21
C ARG A 24 -11.01 -5.71 1.40
N PHE A 25 -9.79 -6.19 1.56
CA PHE A 25 -9.25 -7.43 1.00
C PHE A 25 -8.82 -8.37 2.13
N LYS A 26 -8.62 -9.65 1.80
CA LYS A 26 -7.97 -10.60 2.71
C LYS A 26 -6.50 -10.22 2.87
N SER A 27 -5.98 -10.29 4.09
CA SER A 27 -4.57 -10.00 4.34
C SER A 27 -3.69 -11.12 3.78
N MET A 28 -2.40 -10.82 3.55
CA MET A 28 -1.42 -11.84 3.16
C MET A 28 -1.36 -12.97 4.18
N ARG A 29 -1.49 -12.65 5.47
CA ARG A 29 -1.58 -13.64 6.55
C ARG A 29 -2.80 -14.55 6.39
N GLU A 30 -3.97 -13.98 6.13
CA GLU A 30 -5.20 -14.76 5.92
C GLU A 30 -5.09 -15.67 4.69
N LEU A 31 -4.52 -15.15 3.60
CA LEU A 31 -4.29 -15.92 2.36
C LEU A 31 -3.27 -17.06 2.57
N MET A 32 -2.18 -16.80 3.30
CA MET A 32 -1.18 -17.82 3.60
C MET A 32 -1.75 -18.92 4.50
N LYS A 33 -2.57 -18.55 5.50
CA LYS A 33 -3.30 -19.52 6.33
C LYS A 33 -4.25 -20.39 5.50
N GLU A 34 -5.01 -19.79 4.60
CA GLU A 34 -5.93 -20.51 3.71
C GLU A 34 -5.20 -21.48 2.78
N LYS A 35 -3.99 -21.12 2.32
CA LYS A 35 -3.13 -22.00 1.51
C LYS A 35 -2.36 -23.05 2.33
N GLY A 36 -2.64 -23.19 3.62
CA GLY A 36 -2.04 -24.22 4.49
C GLY A 36 -0.63 -23.88 4.98
N VAL A 37 -0.22 -22.61 4.93
CA VAL A 37 1.04 -22.18 5.53
C VAL A 37 0.85 -21.99 7.03
N ASN A 38 1.54 -22.81 7.82
CA ASN A 38 1.45 -22.79 9.28
C ASN A 38 2.19 -21.57 9.87
N GLU A 39 1.76 -21.10 11.04
CA GLU A 39 2.38 -19.97 11.78
C GLU A 39 3.91 -20.04 11.96
N PRO A 40 4.54 -21.21 12.21
CA PRO A 40 6.00 -21.29 12.34
C PRO A 40 6.74 -20.99 11.03
N LEU A 41 6.12 -21.34 9.89
CA LEU A 41 6.67 -21.03 8.56
C LEU A 41 6.46 -19.55 8.22
N LEU A 42 5.36 -18.97 8.68
CA LEU A 42 5.07 -17.55 8.52
C LEU A 42 6.10 -16.67 9.24
N HIS A 43 6.44 -17.00 10.48
CA HIS A 43 7.46 -16.28 11.25
C HIS A 43 8.87 -16.42 10.64
N LYS A 44 9.15 -17.53 9.94
CA LYS A 44 10.41 -17.70 9.21
C LYS A 44 10.46 -16.87 7.92
N TYR A 45 9.32 -16.63 7.29
CA TYR A 45 9.21 -15.85 6.05
C TYR A 45 9.18 -14.34 6.31
N TYR A 46 8.70 -13.91 7.48
CA TYR A 46 8.54 -12.51 7.85
C TYR A 46 9.31 -12.18 9.14
N ASP A 47 10.64 -12.03 9.01
CA ASP A 47 11.48 -11.53 10.10
C ASP A 47 11.82 -10.05 9.86
N PRO A 48 11.19 -9.08 10.56
CA PRO A 48 11.52 -7.68 10.42
C PRO A 48 12.98 -7.38 10.79
N ALA A 49 13.62 -8.21 11.64
CA ALA A 49 15.03 -8.04 12.04
C ALA A 49 16.02 -8.24 10.88
N SER A 50 15.62 -8.97 9.83
CA SER A 50 16.44 -9.20 8.63
C SER A 50 16.72 -7.92 7.81
N LYS A 51 16.02 -6.81 8.08
CA LYS A 51 16.31 -5.52 7.44
C LYS A 51 17.45 -4.74 8.12
N TYR A 52 17.81 -5.10 9.36
CA TYR A 52 18.78 -4.37 10.18
C TYR A 52 20.22 -4.90 10.08
N ILE A 53 20.48 -5.87 9.19
CA ILE A 53 21.80 -6.49 9.06
C ILE A 53 22.85 -5.58 8.42
N ASN A 54 22.50 -4.44 7.82
CA ASN A 54 23.45 -3.57 7.07
C ASN A 54 23.10 -2.06 7.02
N SER A 55 22.72 -1.38 8.11
CA SER A 55 22.35 0.06 8.05
C SER A 55 23.25 0.99 8.86
N PHE A 56 24.30 1.51 8.20
CA PHE A 56 25.01 2.75 8.57
C PHE A 56 24.62 3.90 7.62
N ALA A 57 23.33 4.02 7.30
CA ALA A 57 22.79 5.07 6.44
C ALA A 57 21.50 5.61 7.05
N THR A 58 21.35 6.94 7.01
CA THR A 58 20.20 7.80 7.34
C THR A 58 18.97 7.13 7.96
N ALA A 59 18.56 7.61 9.14
CA ALA A 59 17.49 7.05 9.97
C ALA A 59 16.09 7.20 9.35
N ASP A 60 15.80 6.41 8.33
CA ASP A 60 14.45 6.00 7.98
C ASP A 60 14.15 4.72 8.75
N GLU A 61 13.19 4.76 9.68
CA GLU A 61 12.73 3.57 10.42
C GLU A 61 11.55 2.95 9.67
N PRO A 62 11.75 1.83 8.94
CA PRO A 62 10.73 1.29 8.07
C PRO A 62 9.68 0.53 8.89
N LEU A 63 8.44 1.02 8.89
CA LEU A 63 7.31 0.25 9.39
C LEU A 63 6.90 -0.82 8.37
N ALA A 64 7.58 -1.97 8.40
CA ALA A 64 7.19 -3.13 7.61
C ALA A 64 6.10 -3.92 8.36
N ASN A 65 4.82 -3.67 8.06
CA ASN A 65 3.69 -4.53 8.47
C ASN A 65 2.78 -4.89 7.29
N TYR A 66 3.38 -5.43 6.22
CA TYR A 66 2.64 -5.73 4.97
C TYR A 66 1.70 -6.93 5.10
N MET A 67 1.94 -7.80 6.10
CA MET A 67 1.21 -9.06 6.27
C MET A 67 -0.26 -8.88 6.64
N ASP A 68 -0.58 -7.77 7.32
CA ASP A 68 -1.89 -7.49 7.88
C ASP A 68 -2.61 -6.33 7.16
N LEU A 69 -2.09 -5.91 6.00
CA LEU A 69 -2.71 -4.89 5.15
C LEU A 69 -4.00 -5.42 4.50
N THR A 70 -5.09 -4.69 4.72
CA THR A 70 -6.43 -5.13 4.31
C THR A 70 -7.26 -4.06 3.61
N TYR A 71 -6.90 -2.77 3.64
CA TYR A 71 -7.70 -1.70 3.03
C TYR A 71 -6.95 -1.00 1.90
N TYR A 72 -7.57 -0.94 0.72
CA TYR A 72 -6.99 -0.37 -0.50
C TYR A 72 -8.00 0.56 -1.15
N GLY A 73 -7.55 1.68 -1.70
CA GLY A 73 -8.39 2.54 -2.54
C GLY A 73 -7.98 2.45 -4.00
N GLN A 74 -8.85 2.93 -4.88
CA GLN A 74 -8.62 2.90 -6.32
C GLN A 74 -8.15 4.27 -6.80
N ILE A 75 -7.08 4.28 -7.60
CA ILE A 75 -6.58 5.47 -8.30
C ILE A 75 -6.51 5.20 -9.81
N SER A 76 -6.40 6.25 -10.61
CA SER A 76 -6.21 6.15 -12.06
C SER A 76 -4.97 6.95 -12.48
N ILE A 77 -4.12 6.36 -13.32
CA ILE A 77 -2.89 7.00 -13.82
C ILE A 77 -2.87 6.97 -15.35
N GLY A 78 -2.44 8.08 -15.96
CA GLY A 78 -2.18 8.18 -17.40
C GLY A 78 -3.38 8.60 -18.25
N THR A 79 -3.16 8.65 -19.56
CA THR A 79 -4.18 8.91 -20.58
C THR A 79 -3.93 7.97 -21.76
N PRO A 80 -4.84 7.02 -22.07
CA PRO A 80 -6.10 6.75 -21.38
C PRO A 80 -5.90 6.29 -19.92
N PRO A 81 -6.89 6.52 -19.03
CA PRO A 81 -6.75 6.20 -17.61
C PRO A 81 -6.60 4.70 -17.35
N GLN A 82 -5.57 4.31 -16.58
CA GLN A 82 -5.36 2.94 -16.10
C GLN A 82 -5.62 2.88 -14.59
N ASN A 83 -6.40 1.91 -14.14
CA ASN A 83 -6.83 1.81 -12.75
C ASN A 83 -5.89 0.92 -11.92
N PHE A 84 -5.53 1.39 -10.74
CA PHE A 84 -4.68 0.68 -9.78
C PHE A 84 -5.36 0.66 -8.40
N MET A 85 -5.27 -0.49 -7.72
CA MET A 85 -5.61 -0.59 -6.30
C MET A 85 -4.34 -0.32 -5.50
N VAL A 86 -4.37 0.71 -4.66
CA VAL A 86 -3.19 1.17 -3.90
C VAL A 86 -3.48 1.18 -2.42
N LEU A 87 -2.42 0.93 -1.65
CA LEU A 87 -2.41 1.11 -0.22
C LEU A 87 -2.17 2.60 0.08
N PHE A 88 -3.01 3.19 0.92
CA PHE A 88 -2.78 4.53 1.45
C PHE A 88 -1.91 4.42 2.70
N ASP A 89 -0.59 4.59 2.53
CA ASP A 89 0.41 4.53 3.59
C ASP A 89 0.80 5.93 4.07
N THR A 90 0.58 6.22 5.34
CA THR A 90 0.99 7.49 5.98
C THR A 90 2.45 7.48 6.44
N GLY A 91 3.09 6.31 6.44
CA GLY A 91 4.48 6.12 6.85
C GLY A 91 5.51 6.40 5.76
N SER A 92 5.08 6.70 4.53
CA SER A 92 5.96 7.00 3.40
C SER A 92 5.43 8.19 2.59
N SER A 93 6.29 8.77 1.74
CA SER A 93 5.96 9.93 0.89
C SER A 93 6.05 9.62 -0.60
N ASN A 94 6.20 8.35 -0.97
CA ASN A 94 6.37 7.92 -2.36
C ASN A 94 5.10 7.22 -2.87
N LEU A 95 4.83 7.38 -4.17
CA LEU A 95 3.83 6.60 -4.90
C LEU A 95 4.54 5.56 -5.75
N TRP A 96 4.25 4.28 -5.53
CA TRP A 96 4.77 3.16 -6.29
C TRP A 96 3.64 2.42 -6.99
N VAL A 97 3.85 2.05 -8.26
CA VAL A 97 2.95 1.20 -9.04
C VAL A 97 3.77 0.21 -9.85
N PRO A 98 3.26 -1.02 -10.10
CA PRO A 98 3.96 -2.00 -10.90
C PRO A 98 4.11 -1.52 -12.34
N SER A 99 5.32 -1.69 -12.87
CA SER A 99 5.62 -1.37 -14.28
C SER A 99 5.40 -2.58 -15.18
N VAL A 100 4.99 -2.33 -16.42
CA VAL A 100 4.90 -3.36 -17.48
C VAL A 100 6.26 -4.00 -17.80
N TYR A 101 7.36 -3.36 -17.41
CA TYR A 101 8.71 -3.88 -17.58
C TYR A 101 9.16 -4.79 -16.43
N CYS A 102 8.31 -5.00 -15.41
CA CYS A 102 8.61 -5.90 -14.30
C CYS A 102 8.42 -7.37 -14.75
N GLN A 103 9.53 -8.09 -14.96
CA GLN A 103 9.54 -9.51 -15.35
C GLN A 103 9.65 -10.45 -14.14
N SER A 104 9.10 -10.06 -12.99
CA SER A 104 9.16 -10.91 -11.79
C SER A 104 8.11 -12.02 -11.85
N GLN A 105 8.48 -13.23 -11.41
CA GLN A 105 7.60 -14.41 -11.35
C GLN A 105 6.36 -14.24 -10.44
N LEU A 106 6.29 -13.14 -9.69
CA LEU A 106 5.18 -12.83 -8.79
C LEU A 106 3.92 -12.35 -9.54
N VAL A 107 4.09 -11.73 -10.71
CA VAL A 107 2.98 -11.24 -11.55
C VAL A 107 2.13 -12.41 -12.08
N ASP A 108 2.74 -13.57 -12.32
CA ASP A 108 2.07 -14.78 -12.82
C ASP A 108 1.68 -15.77 -11.71
N SER A 109 1.95 -15.43 -10.45
CA SER A 109 1.66 -16.33 -9.31
C SER A 109 0.16 -16.32 -8.96
N PRO A 110 -0.43 -17.44 -8.48
CA PRO A 110 -1.80 -17.49 -7.97
C PRO A 110 -2.04 -16.66 -6.69
N LEU A 111 -1.07 -15.84 -6.28
CA LEU A 111 -1.19 -14.84 -5.22
C LEU A 111 -1.21 -13.42 -5.81
N GLY A 112 -0.47 -13.15 -6.90
CA GLY A 112 -0.42 -11.84 -7.56
C GLY A 112 -1.71 -11.40 -8.25
N ASN A 113 -2.64 -12.32 -8.48
CA ASN A 113 -3.99 -12.07 -9.01
C ASN A 113 -5.07 -11.97 -7.91
N THR A 114 -4.73 -12.24 -6.64
CA THR A 114 -5.65 -12.13 -5.50
C THR A 114 -5.28 -11.03 -4.52
N THR A 115 -4.08 -10.45 -4.66
CA THR A 115 -3.66 -9.27 -3.93
C THR A 115 -3.53 -8.08 -4.88
N PRO A 116 -4.05 -6.89 -4.50
CA PRO A 116 -3.61 -5.64 -5.09
C PRO A 116 -2.09 -5.61 -5.07
N SER A 117 -1.48 -5.23 -6.19
CA SER A 117 -0.04 -5.16 -6.38
C SER A 117 0.68 -4.65 -5.13
N LEU A 118 1.24 -5.57 -4.35
CA LEU A 118 2.07 -5.29 -3.18
C LEU A 118 3.50 -5.09 -3.68
N LEU A 119 3.73 -3.96 -4.32
CA LEU A 119 5.06 -3.35 -4.47
C LEU A 119 5.00 -1.95 -3.89
#